data_AF-A0A973FN51-F1
#
_entry.id   AF-A0A973FN51-F1
#
_cell.length_a   1.000
_cell.length_b   1.000
_cell.length_c   1.000
_cell.angle_alpha   90.00
_cell.angle_beta   90.00
_cell.angle_gamma   90.00
#
_symmetry.space_group_name_H-M   'P 1'
#
loop_
_entity.id
_entity.type
_entity.pdbx_description
1 polymer ?
#
loop_
_entity_poly.entity_id
_entity_poly.type
_entity_poly.pdbx_seq_one_letter_code
_entity_poly.pdbx_strand_id
1 'polypeptide(L)'
;MVYDEARGQVVLFGGRGYGGEYLNDTWTWDGNSWTQLNPANSPTARSRHSMAYAATEQRIILFGGMNYDGVQLIRRVGESYFLEPVVLYGSGTVSLGRSAPHKHRQG
;
A
#
# COMPACT_ATOMS: atom_id res chain seq x y z
N MET A 1 6.58 6.93 -6.56
CA MET A 1 5.51 7.82 -7.05
C MET A 1 4.91 7.27 -8.33
N VAL A 2 3.63 7.55 -8.56
CA VAL A 2 2.85 7.04 -9.71
C VAL A 2 1.75 8.05 -10.05
N TYR A 3 1.28 8.06 -11.29
CA TYR A 3 0.12 8.85 -11.71
C TYR A 3 -1.17 8.02 -11.58
N ASP A 4 -2.14 8.52 -10.82
CA ASP A 4 -3.51 7.99 -10.73
C ASP A 4 -4.38 8.67 -11.79
N GLU A 5 -4.54 8.01 -12.93
CA GLU A 5 -5.28 8.56 -14.07
C GLU A 5 -6.75 8.82 -13.75
N ALA A 6 -7.38 8.03 -12.87
CA ALA A 6 -8.80 8.22 -12.52
C ALA A 6 -9.03 9.51 -11.72
N ARG A 7 -8.02 9.99 -10.99
CA ARG A 7 -8.09 11.22 -10.17
C ARG A 7 -7.32 12.38 -10.77
N GLY A 8 -6.51 12.13 -11.80
CA GLY A 8 -5.63 13.13 -12.40
C GLY A 8 -4.54 13.61 -11.45
N GLN A 9 -4.07 12.77 -10.53
CA GLN A 9 -3.15 13.14 -9.45
C GLN A 9 -1.88 12.29 -9.47
N VAL A 10 -0.76 12.85 -9.02
CA VAL A 10 0.44 12.05 -8.69
C VAL A 10 0.35 11.62 -7.24
N VAL A 11 0.57 10.34 -6.98
CA VAL A 11 0.63 9.78 -5.62
C VAL A 11 2.07 9.42 -5.28
N LEU A 12 2.52 9.89 -4.12
CA LEU A 12 3.78 9.55 -3.49
C LEU A 12 3.50 8.79 -2.19
N PHE A 13 4.26 7.74 -1.94
CA PHE A 13 4.19 6.98 -0.70
C PHE A 13 5.60 6.74 -0.17
N GLY A 14 5.78 6.93 1.14
CA GLY A 14 6.98 6.56 1.88
C GLY A 14 8.28 7.16 1.33
N GLY A 15 9.36 6.39 1.41
CA GLY A 15 10.71 6.86 1.11
C GLY A 15 11.61 6.84 2.33
N ARG A 16 12.67 7.65 2.29
CA ARG A 16 13.63 7.77 3.38
C ARG A 16 13.74 9.23 3.80
N GLY A 17 13.42 9.51 5.06
CA GLY A 17 13.52 10.85 5.61
C GLY A 17 14.98 11.27 5.85
N TYR A 18 15.16 12.53 6.24
CA TYR A 18 16.49 13.11 6.43
C TYR A 18 17.30 12.41 7.54
N GLY A 19 16.63 11.91 8.58
CA GLY A 19 17.25 11.13 9.65
C GLY A 19 17.56 9.67 9.27
N GLY A 20 17.23 9.27 8.04
CA GLY A 20 17.43 7.92 7.54
C GLY A 20 16.28 6.96 7.83
N GLU A 21 15.23 7.42 8.51
CA GLU A 21 14.01 6.67 8.80
C GLU A 21 13.25 6.31 7.53
N TYR A 22 12.65 5.13 7.51
CA TYR A 22 11.65 4.81 6.50
C TYR A 22 10.36 5.55 6.82
N LEU A 23 9.72 6.08 5.80
CA LEU A 23 8.46 6.81 5.91
C LEU A 23 7.29 5.96 5.38
N ASN A 24 6.08 6.21 5.91
CA ASN A 24 4.81 5.61 5.47
C ASN A 24 3.72 6.66 5.18
N ASP A 25 4.11 7.92 5.05
CA ASP A 25 3.19 8.97 4.64
C ASP A 25 2.78 8.82 3.17
N THR A 26 1.56 9.27 2.87
CA THR A 26 1.04 9.33 1.50
C THR A 26 0.78 10.78 1.16
N TRP A 27 1.24 11.21 0.00
CA TRP A 27 1.05 12.55 -0.51
C TRP A 27 0.45 12.51 -1.91
N THR A 28 -0.43 13.45 -2.22
CA THR A 28 -0.99 13.65 -3.56
C THR A 28 -0.63 15.02 -4.10
N TRP A 29 -0.32 15.08 -5.39
CA TRP A 29 -0.12 16.31 -6.14
C TRP A 29 -1.21 16.46 -7.19
N ASP A 30 -1.85 17.62 -7.21
CA ASP A 30 -2.96 17.95 -8.11
C ASP A 30 -2.54 18.78 -9.34
N GLY A 31 -1.25 19.09 -9.49
CA GLY A 31 -0.74 20.01 -10.50
C GLY A 31 -0.21 21.33 -9.91
N ASN A 32 -0.66 21.70 -8.70
CA ASN A 32 -0.36 22.97 -8.06
C ASN A 32 0.17 22.83 -6.62
N SER A 33 -0.36 21.88 -5.85
CA SER A 33 -0.05 21.72 -4.42
C SER A 33 0.10 20.26 -4.00
N TRP A 34 1.01 20.01 -3.05
CA TRP A 34 1.13 18.73 -2.37
C TRP A 34 0.21 18.71 -1.17
N THR A 35 -0.63 17.67 -1.06
CA THR A 35 -1.49 17.42 0.09
C THR A 35 -1.11 16.11 0.74
N GLN A 36 -0.84 16.12 2.04
CA GLN A 36 -0.64 14.89 2.80
C GLN A 36 -2.00 14.25 3.08
N LEU A 37 -2.09 12.94 2.83
CA LEU A 37 -3.26 12.14 3.16
C LEU A 37 -3.05 11.43 4.50
N ASN A 38 -4.14 11.25 5.25
CA ASN A 38 -4.19 10.51 6.51
C ASN A 38 -5.14 9.30 6.40
N PRO A 39 -4.82 8.27 5.60
CA PRO A 39 -5.66 7.08 5.50
C PRO A 39 -5.63 6.29 6.81
N ALA A 40 -6.78 5.72 7.19
CA ALA A 40 -6.91 4.93 8.42
C ALA A 40 -5.97 3.71 8.46
N ASN A 41 -5.63 3.17 7.29
CA ASN A 41 -4.66 2.10 7.12
C ASN A 41 -3.61 2.54 6.10
N SER A 42 -2.33 2.55 6.52
CA SER A 42 -1.19 2.84 5.66
C SER A 42 -0.30 1.61 5.54
N PRO A 43 0.30 1.33 4.38
CA PRO A 43 1.31 0.29 4.28
C PRO A 43 2.49 0.57 5.23
N THR A 44 3.24 -0.47 5.60
CA THR A 44 4.45 -0.31 6.43
C THR A 44 5.46 0.61 5.74
N ALA A 45 6.09 1.45 6.56
CA ALA A 45 7.12 2.39 6.12
C ALA A 45 8.22 1.69 5.33
N ARG A 46 8.54 2.21 4.14
CA ARG A 46 9.53 1.59 3.25
C ARG A 46 10.13 2.57 2.25
N SER A 47 11.32 2.26 1.75
CA SER A 47 11.94 2.96 0.62
C SER A 47 12.41 1.97 -0.46
N ARG A 48 12.84 2.46 -1.61
CA ARG A 48 13.24 1.63 -2.77
C ARG A 48 12.15 0.66 -3.27
N HIS A 49 10.90 1.01 -3.03
CA HIS A 49 9.74 0.29 -3.54
C HIS A 49 9.41 0.75 -4.97
N SER A 50 8.56 0.00 -5.67
CA SER A 50 8.00 0.37 -6.96
C SER A 50 6.49 0.59 -6.83
N MET A 51 5.94 1.52 -7.63
CA MET A 51 4.50 1.80 -7.69
C MET A 51 4.03 1.77 -9.13
N ALA A 52 2.84 1.22 -9.37
CA ALA A 52 2.20 1.17 -10.68
C ALA A 52 0.68 1.41 -10.56
N TYR A 53 0.09 2.04 -11.57
CA TYR A 53 -1.36 2.24 -11.65
C TYR A 53 -1.97 1.14 -12.51
N ALA A 54 -2.97 0.45 -11.97
CA ALA A 54 -3.74 -0.58 -12.65
C ALA A 54 -5.08 0.02 -13.07
N ALA A 55 -5.18 0.41 -14.34
CA ALA A 55 -6.32 1.18 -14.86
C ALA A 55 -7.64 0.41 -14.84
N THR A 56 -7.61 -0.91 -15.08
CA THR A 56 -8.79 -1.79 -15.05
C THR A 56 -9.46 -1.84 -13.68
N GLU A 57 -8.68 -1.74 -12.60
CA GLU A 57 -9.15 -1.77 -11.22
C GLU A 57 -9.18 -0.39 -10.57
N GLN A 58 -8.67 0.64 -11.25
CA GLN A 58 -8.46 2.00 -10.75
C GLN A 58 -7.71 2.02 -9.40
N ARG A 59 -6.63 1.23 -9.33
CA ARG A 59 -5.85 1.02 -8.10
C ARG A 59 -4.37 1.32 -8.31
N ILE A 60 -3.72 1.69 -7.22
CA ILE A 60 -2.27 1.77 -7.15
C ILE A 60 -1.74 0.51 -6.48
N ILE A 61 -0.80 -0.14 -7.15
CA ILE A 61 -0.08 -1.30 -6.65
C ILE A 61 1.29 -0.83 -6.14
N LEU A 62 1.63 -1.24 -4.92
CA LEU A 62 2.92 -0.98 -4.27
C LEU A 62 3.65 -2.31 -4.10
N PHE A 63 4.87 -2.43 -4.62
CA PHE A 63 5.65 -3.66 -4.57
C PHE A 63 7.07 -3.44 -4.06
N GLY A 64 7.59 -4.44 -3.33
CA GLY A 64 8.96 -4.48 -2.84
C GLY A 64 9.29 -3.38 -1.84
N GLY A 65 10.55 -2.97 -1.87
CA GLY A 65 11.14 -1.99 -0.94
C GLY A 65 11.83 -2.63 0.26
N MET A 66 12.53 -1.78 1.00
CA MET A 66 13.23 -2.11 2.25
C MET A 66 12.58 -1.36 3.41
N ASN A 67 12.57 -1.98 4.59
CA ASN A 67 12.12 -1.39 5.85
C ASN A 67 13.02 -1.86 7.03
N TYR A 68 12.80 -1.34 8.24
CA TYR A 68 13.62 -1.66 9.43
C TYR A 68 13.40 -3.06 9.99
N ASP A 69 12.41 -3.80 9.48
CA ASP A 69 12.03 -5.10 10.04
C ASP A 69 13.05 -6.21 9.75
N GLY A 70 14.24 -5.90 9.23
CA GLY A 70 15.37 -6.83 9.09
C GLY A 70 15.14 -7.98 8.11
N VAL A 71 13.94 -8.14 7.55
CA VAL A 71 13.67 -9.12 6.50
C VAL A 71 14.15 -8.54 5.17
N GLN A 72 15.45 -8.64 4.94
CA GLN A 72 15.93 -8.99 3.60
C GLN A 72 15.07 -10.20 3.19
N LEU A 73 14.24 -10.11 2.15
CA LEU A 73 13.53 -11.27 1.62
C LEU A 73 14.55 -12.24 0.99
N ILE A 74 15.34 -12.91 1.83
CA ILE A 74 16.14 -14.06 1.46
C ILE A 74 15.18 -15.25 1.54
N ARG A 75 14.45 -15.45 0.44
CA ARG A 75 13.57 -16.57 0.11
C ARG A 75 12.32 -16.76 1.00
N ARG A 76 11.14 -16.60 0.37
CA ARG A 76 10.09 -17.62 0.43
C ARG A 76 9.66 -17.99 -0.98
N VAL A 77 9.98 -19.22 -1.38
CA VAL A 77 9.23 -19.95 -2.40
C VAL A 77 7.89 -20.29 -1.76
N GLY A 78 6.79 -19.93 -2.41
CA GLY A 78 5.48 -20.56 -2.14
C GLY A 78 4.52 -19.87 -1.17
N GLU A 79 4.76 -18.63 -0.75
CA GLU A 79 3.72 -17.86 -0.04
C GLU A 79 3.24 -16.71 -0.90
N SER A 80 2.13 -16.97 -1.59
CA SER A 80 1.28 -15.91 -2.14
C SER A 80 0.77 -15.10 -0.96
N TYR A 81 1.43 -14.00 -0.62
CA TYR A 81 0.78 -12.95 0.14
C TYR A 81 -0.34 -12.43 -0.74
N PHE A 82 -1.58 -12.81 -0.43
CA PHE A 82 -2.74 -12.10 -0.93
C PHE A 82 -2.61 -10.69 -0.38
N LEU A 83 -2.14 -9.78 -1.23
CA LEU A 83 -2.32 -8.36 -1.00
C LEU A 83 -3.83 -8.16 -1.09
N GLU A 84 -4.50 -8.20 0.05
CA GLU A 84 -5.80 -7.56 0.15
C GLU A 84 -5.60 -6.16 -0.43
N PRO A 85 -6.32 -5.79 -1.50
CA PRO A 85 -6.17 -4.49 -2.10
C PRO A 85 -6.41 -3.47 -0.99
N VAL A 86 -5.40 -2.65 -0.70
CA VAL A 86 -5.60 -1.46 0.14
C VAL A 86 -6.53 -0.57 -0.66
N VAL A 87 -7.83 -0.72 -0.43
CA VAL A 87 -8.81 0.12 -1.08
C VAL A 87 -8.88 1.41 -0.30
N LEU A 88 -8.36 2.47 -0.90
CA LEU A 88 -8.62 3.83 -0.45
C LEU A 88 -10.09 4.15 -0.80
N TYR A 89 -11.02 3.71 0.05
CA TYR A 89 -12.39 4.18 -0.02
C TYR A 89 -12.47 5.54 0.67
N GLY A 90 -12.96 6.54 -0.07
CA GLY A 90 -13.51 7.75 0.52
C GLY A 90 -14.58 7.39 1.56
N SER A 91 -14.62 8.18 2.63
CA SER A 91 -15.53 8.16 3.78
C SER A 91 -16.73 7.20 3.66
N GLY A 92 -16.58 6.00 4.24
CA GLY A 92 -17.66 5.05 4.44
C GLY A 92 -17.21 3.98 5.41
N THR A 93 -17.90 3.85 6.53
CA THR A 93 -17.64 2.91 7.62
C THR A 93 -17.58 1.47 7.09
N VAL A 94 -16.47 0.75 7.34
CA VAL A 94 -16.41 -0.70 7.11
C VAL A 94 -16.67 -1.42 8.43
N SER A 95 -17.81 -2.10 8.50
CA SER A 95 -18.17 -3.03 9.57
C SER A 95 -17.31 -4.29 9.47
N LEU A 96 -16.67 -4.69 10.57
CA LEU A 96 -15.93 -5.95 10.69
C LEU A 96 -16.89 -7.15 10.62
N GLY A 97 -17.01 -7.77 9.45
CA GLY A 97 -17.55 -9.12 9.33
C GLY A 97 -16.47 -10.14 9.71
N ARG A 98 -16.57 -10.74 10.91
CA ARG A 98 -15.74 -11.89 11.29
C ARG A 98 -16.06 -13.07 10.35
N SER A 99 -15.15 -13.46 9.47
CA SER A 99 -15.19 -14.79 8.87
C SER A 99 -14.59 -15.80 9.85
N ALA A 100 -15.41 -16.77 10.24
CA ALA A 100 -14.99 -17.90 11.05
C ALA A 100 -14.03 -18.81 10.25
N PRO A 101 -13.10 -19.52 10.90
CA PRO A 101 -12.23 -20.47 10.21
C PRO A 101 -13.05 -21.64 9.65
N HIS A 102 -12.93 -21.87 8.35
CA HIS A 102 -13.47 -23.05 7.70
C HIS A 102 -12.70 -24.28 8.23
N LYS A 103 -13.38 -25.16 8.97
CA LYS A 103 -12.81 -26.48 9.31
C LYS A 103 -12.60 -27.26 8.01
N HIS A 104 -11.35 -27.58 7.71
CA HIS A 104 -10.98 -28.58 6.73
C HIS A 104 -11.53 -29.93 7.21
N ARG A 105 -12.54 -30.47 6.52
CA ARG A 105 -12.94 -31.86 6.66
C ARG A 105 -12.03 -32.67 5.72
N GLN A 106 -11.11 -33.43 6.28
CA GLN A 106 -10.52 -34.57 5.59
C GLN A 106 -11.36 -35.81 5.90
N GLY A 107 -11.60 -36.64 4.89
CA GLY A 107 -12.03 -38.05 4.98
C GLY A 107 -13.31 -38.31 5.75
#